data_AF-A0A918Z6F8-F1
#
_entry.id   AF-A0A918Z6F8-F1
#
_cell.length_a   1.000
_cell.length_b   1.000
_cell.length_c   1.000
_cell.angle_alpha   90.00
_cell.angle_beta   90.00
_cell.angle_gamma   90.00
#
_symmetry.space_group_name_H-M   'P 1'
#
loop_
_entity.id
_entity.type
_entity.pdbx_description
1 polymer ?
#
loop_
_entity_poly.entity_id
_entity_poly.type
_entity_poly.pdbx_seq_one_letter_code
_entity_poly.pdbx_strand_id
1 'polypeptide(L)'
;MPYARGASFPHPPRYLGRNAVPGNRMRPIVLLVCGLLSPLWLATGCAGDNAQTSTAAVRRAPVAVAEPGLQPPPFDPGLERYEREQLPGAVQGLEGVERAAWASESTLVVHLEDSKAGDRAHLCPTVERYPALRATRLQLQPPPGSGGAVRFLQCRPY
;
A
#
# COMPACT_ATOMS: atom_id res chain seq x y z
N MET A 1 -27.66 -46.91 -1.28
CA MET A 1 -26.22 -46.56 -1.14
C MET A 1 -25.44 -47.55 -2.01
N PRO A 2 -24.52 -47.16 -2.92
CA PRO A 2 -23.68 -45.96 -2.86
C PRO A 2 -23.60 -45.09 -4.15
N TYR A 3 -23.35 -43.80 -3.88
CA TYR A 3 -22.55 -42.78 -4.57
C TYR A 3 -22.41 -42.74 -6.11
N ALA A 4 -23.03 -41.72 -6.67
CA ALA A 4 -22.75 -41.15 -7.98
C ALA A 4 -21.76 -39.96 -7.89
N ARG A 5 -21.19 -39.65 -9.06
CA ARG A 5 -20.53 -38.40 -9.51
C ARG A 5 -19.04 -38.25 -9.25
N GLY A 6 -18.28 -38.63 -10.28
CA GLY A 6 -17.07 -37.90 -10.66
C GLY A 6 -17.43 -36.52 -11.17
N ALA A 7 -16.90 -35.49 -10.52
CA ALA A 7 -16.83 -34.14 -11.04
C ALA A 7 -15.38 -33.88 -11.44
N SER A 8 -15.13 -33.85 -12.75
CA SER A 8 -13.88 -33.32 -13.30
C SER A 8 -13.83 -31.83 -12.99
N PHE A 9 -12.92 -31.43 -12.11
CA PHE A 9 -12.57 -30.03 -11.91
C PHE A 9 -11.60 -29.60 -13.03
N PRO A 10 -11.89 -28.55 -13.80
CA PRO A 10 -10.92 -27.97 -14.71
C PRO A 10 -9.80 -27.31 -13.89
N HIS A 11 -8.56 -27.76 -14.11
CA HIS A 11 -7.36 -27.14 -13.57
C HIS A 11 -7.26 -25.67 -14.02
N PRO A 12 -6.88 -24.72 -13.14
CA PRO A 12 -6.52 -23.38 -13.57
C PRO A 12 -5.22 -23.41 -14.38
N PRO A 13 -5.07 -22.55 -15.40
CA PRO A 13 -3.85 -22.50 -16.19
C PRO A 13 -2.68 -22.02 -15.33
N ARG A 14 -1.58 -22.77 -15.39
CA ARG A 14 -0.29 -22.36 -14.85
C ARG A 14 0.19 -21.11 -15.60
N TYR A 15 0.09 -19.95 -14.95
CA TYR A 15 0.78 -18.74 -15.42
C TYR A 15 2.29 -18.93 -15.23
N LEU A 16 2.95 -19.35 -16.30
CA LEU A 16 4.40 -19.27 -16.46
C LEU A 16 4.79 -17.79 -16.54
N GLY A 17 5.14 -17.22 -15.39
CA GLY A 17 5.77 -15.92 -15.29
C GLY A 17 7.14 -15.95 -15.98
N ARG A 18 7.22 -15.37 -17.18
CA ARG A 18 8.48 -14.92 -17.78
C ARG A 18 8.42 -13.41 -17.88
N ASN A 19 8.66 -12.73 -16.75
CA ASN A 19 8.90 -11.30 -16.75
C ASN A 19 10.30 -11.07 -17.33
N ALA A 20 10.34 -10.65 -18.59
CA ALA A 20 11.53 -10.06 -19.19
C ALA A 20 11.79 -8.71 -18.52
N VAL A 21 12.97 -8.55 -17.91
CA VAL A 21 13.48 -7.28 -17.40
C VAL A 21 14.07 -6.51 -18.59
N PRO A 22 13.51 -5.38 -19.05
CA PRO A 22 14.27 -4.47 -19.89
C PRO A 22 15.30 -3.75 -19.00
N GLY A 23 16.58 -4.09 -19.23
CA GLY A 23 17.73 -3.47 -18.59
C GLY A 23 17.71 -1.95 -18.75
N ASN A 24 17.56 -1.26 -17.63
CA ASN A 24 17.67 0.19 -17.55
C ASN A 24 19.13 0.57 -17.81
N ARG A 25 19.42 1.12 -19.01
CA ARG A 25 20.74 1.65 -19.34
C ARG A 25 21.00 2.90 -18.50
N MET A 26 21.84 2.69 -17.49
CA MET A 26 22.61 3.68 -16.74
C MET A 26 23.10 4.80 -17.69
N ARG A 27 22.60 6.02 -17.52
CA ARG A 27 23.17 7.22 -18.15
C ARG A 27 24.13 7.88 -17.15
N PRO A 28 25.43 8.01 -17.46
CA PRO A 28 26.37 8.68 -16.57
C PRO A 28 26.22 10.20 -16.66
N ILE A 29 25.94 10.84 -15.53
CA ILE A 29 26.07 12.30 -15.38
C ILE A 29 27.53 12.56 -14.99
N VAL A 30 28.29 12.99 -15.99
CA VAL A 30 29.66 13.51 -16.01
C VAL A 30 29.48 14.85 -16.74
N LEU A 31 29.89 16.03 -16.33
CA LEU A 31 30.78 16.62 -15.32
C LEU A 31 30.42 18.12 -15.31
N LEU A 32 30.64 18.84 -14.21
CA LEU A 32 31.44 20.07 -14.28
C LEU A 32 31.88 20.53 -12.89
N VAL A 33 33.15 20.28 -12.58
CA VAL A 33 33.90 20.99 -11.55
C VAL A 33 34.76 22.03 -12.27
N CYS A 34 34.56 23.31 -11.99
CA CYS A 34 35.47 24.44 -12.26
C CYS A 34 34.79 25.71 -11.67
N GLY A 35 35.34 26.47 -10.75
CA GLY A 35 36.67 26.47 -10.17
C GLY A 35 36.74 27.36 -8.92
N LEU A 36 37.77 27.09 -8.12
CA LEU A 36 38.29 27.95 -7.07
C LEU A 36 38.89 29.24 -7.65
N LEU A 37 38.73 30.36 -6.92
CA LEU A 37 39.66 31.50 -6.72
C LEU A 37 38.83 32.65 -6.08
N SER A 38 38.78 32.82 -4.75
CA SER A 38 39.72 33.59 -3.90
C SER A 38 38.87 34.43 -2.90
N PRO A 39 39.44 35.14 -1.90
CA PRO A 39 40.18 34.68 -0.74
C PRO A 39 39.56 35.17 0.60
N LEU A 40 40.17 34.73 1.70
CA LEU A 40 40.08 35.22 3.09
C LEU A 40 39.76 36.73 3.24
N TRP A 41 38.67 37.07 3.94
CA TRP A 41 38.60 38.22 4.85
C TRP A 41 37.78 37.85 6.08
N LEU A 42 38.46 37.75 7.23
CA LEU A 42 37.83 37.83 8.54
C LEU A 42 37.37 39.27 8.77
N ALA A 43 36.09 39.47 9.13
CA ALA A 43 35.68 40.52 10.08
C ALA A 43 34.20 40.35 10.45
N THR A 44 33.98 39.95 11.71
CA THR A 44 33.11 40.64 12.66
C THR A 44 31.78 41.22 12.17
N GLY A 45 30.70 40.59 12.62
CA GLY A 45 29.35 41.14 12.59
C GLY A 45 28.33 40.26 13.32
N CYS A 46 28.53 40.00 14.61
CA CYS A 46 27.48 39.48 15.49
C CYS A 46 26.49 40.60 15.79
N ALA A 47 25.29 40.57 15.20
CA ALA A 47 24.08 41.16 15.77
C ALA A 47 22.87 40.88 14.85
N GLY A 48 22.09 39.89 15.23
CA GLY A 48 20.81 39.54 14.62
C GLY A 48 20.08 38.60 15.55
N ASP A 49 19.97 39.01 16.82
CA ASP A 49 19.25 38.34 17.87
C ASP A 49 17.76 38.34 17.52
N ASN A 50 17.31 37.30 16.83
CA ASN A 50 15.92 36.88 16.89
C ASN A 50 15.90 35.63 17.76
N ALA A 51 15.92 35.87 19.08
CA ALA A 51 15.47 34.92 20.07
C ALA A 51 13.99 34.58 19.81
N GLN A 52 13.72 33.76 18.79
CA GLN A 52 12.55 32.91 18.81
C GLN A 52 12.85 31.79 19.79
N THR A 53 12.54 32.07 21.06
CA THR A 53 12.23 31.05 22.05
C THR A 53 11.07 30.22 21.50
N SER A 54 11.41 29.22 20.68
CA SER A 54 10.52 28.11 20.40
C SER A 54 10.44 27.33 21.69
N THR A 55 9.49 27.71 22.55
CA THR A 55 9.03 26.82 23.60
C THR A 55 8.42 25.64 22.86
N ALA A 56 9.25 24.62 22.62
CA ALA A 56 8.80 23.32 22.19
C ALA A 56 7.91 22.80 23.32
N ALA A 57 6.63 23.14 23.24
CA ALA A 57 5.61 22.45 23.98
C ALA A 57 5.76 20.99 23.56
N VAL A 58 6.34 20.18 24.44
CA VAL A 58 6.37 18.74 24.32
C VAL A 58 4.92 18.32 24.30
N ARG A 59 4.34 18.26 23.10
CA ARG A 59 3.05 17.64 22.87
C ARG A 59 3.29 16.18 23.23
N ARG A 60 2.94 15.81 24.47
CA ARG A 60 2.90 14.40 24.86
C ARG A 60 2.04 13.73 23.81
N ALA A 61 2.65 12.85 23.03
CA ALA A 61 1.90 11.97 22.16
C ALA A 61 0.85 11.28 23.05
N PRO A 62 -0.42 11.22 22.65
CA PRO A 62 -1.37 10.40 23.37
C PRO A 62 -0.76 9.00 23.43
N VAL A 63 -0.57 8.49 24.65
CA VAL A 63 -0.28 7.08 24.84
C VAL A 63 -1.49 6.38 24.26
N ALA A 64 -1.29 5.68 23.15
CA ALA A 64 -2.31 4.80 22.61
C ALA A 64 -2.61 3.79 23.71
N VAL A 65 -3.75 3.96 24.37
CA VAL A 65 -4.31 2.94 25.25
C VAL A 65 -4.62 1.79 24.32
N ALA A 66 -3.78 0.75 24.34
CA ALA A 66 -4.07 -0.49 23.66
C ALA A 66 -5.44 -0.96 24.16
N GLU A 67 -6.41 -1.13 23.26
CA GLU A 67 -7.70 -1.72 23.60
C GLU A 67 -7.43 -3.06 24.31
N PRO A 68 -7.88 -3.24 25.57
CA PRO A 68 -7.68 -4.49 26.26
C PRO A 68 -8.50 -5.59 25.56
N GLY A 69 -7.81 -6.58 24.98
CA GLY A 69 -8.41 -7.91 24.76
C GLY A 69 -8.52 -8.42 23.32
N LEU A 70 -8.11 -7.69 22.28
CA LEU A 70 -8.05 -8.23 20.92
C LEU A 70 -6.63 -8.67 20.57
N GLN A 71 -6.15 -9.71 21.24
CA GLN A 71 -4.99 -10.44 20.71
C GLN A 71 -5.38 -10.89 19.29
N PRO A 72 -4.63 -10.51 18.22
CA PRO A 72 -4.92 -11.01 16.90
C PRO A 72 -4.93 -12.55 16.93
N PRO A 73 -5.83 -13.21 16.19
CA PRO A 73 -5.86 -14.65 16.15
C PRO A 73 -4.47 -15.16 15.76
N PRO A 74 -4.06 -16.34 16.27
CA PRO A 74 -2.78 -16.91 15.89
C PRO A 74 -2.70 -17.02 14.36
N PHE A 75 -1.51 -16.72 13.84
CA PHE A 75 -1.26 -16.78 12.40
C PHE A 75 -1.43 -18.21 11.89
N ASP A 76 -2.29 -18.39 10.89
CA ASP A 76 -2.49 -19.66 10.17
C ASP A 76 -2.11 -19.45 8.69
N PRO A 77 -0.98 -20.04 8.22
CA PRO A 77 -0.53 -19.87 6.84
C PRO A 77 -1.45 -20.56 5.81
N GLY A 78 -2.19 -21.60 6.22
CA GLY A 78 -3.16 -22.28 5.36
C GLY A 78 -4.38 -21.40 5.12
N LEU A 79 -4.90 -20.80 6.19
CA LEU A 79 -5.98 -19.83 6.11
C LEU A 79 -5.56 -18.60 5.31
N GLU A 80 -4.38 -18.02 5.58
CA GLU A 80 -3.90 -16.85 4.84
C GLU A 80 -3.86 -17.13 3.33
N ARG A 81 -3.27 -18.26 2.91
CA ARG A 81 -3.22 -18.64 1.49
C ARG A 81 -4.61 -18.73 0.87
N TYR A 82 -5.54 -19.40 1.54
CA TYR A 82 -6.92 -19.50 1.07
C TYR A 82 -7.56 -18.11 0.92
N GLU A 83 -7.46 -17.26 1.95
CA GLU A 83 -8.02 -15.91 1.91
C GLU A 83 -7.39 -15.06 0.79
N ARG A 84 -6.09 -15.23 0.51
CA ARG A 84 -5.40 -14.52 -0.58
C ARG A 84 -5.95 -14.87 -1.95
N GLU A 85 -6.36 -16.12 -2.15
CA GLU A 85 -6.98 -16.56 -3.39
C GLU A 85 -8.40 -15.98 -3.54
N GLN A 86 -9.12 -15.80 -2.43
CA GLN A 86 -10.51 -15.32 -2.44
C GLN A 86 -10.66 -13.80 -2.48
N LEU A 87 -9.81 -13.07 -1.76
CA LEU A 87 -9.98 -11.62 -1.53
C LEU A 87 -10.07 -10.80 -2.84
N PRO A 88 -9.22 -11.00 -3.87
CA PRO A 88 -9.32 -10.23 -5.11
C PRO A 88 -10.68 -10.40 -5.79
N GLY A 89 -11.20 -11.63 -5.86
CA GLY A 89 -12.52 -11.90 -6.46
C GLY A 89 -13.65 -11.27 -5.67
N ALA A 90 -13.59 -11.30 -4.34
CA ALA A 90 -14.58 -10.66 -3.48
C ALA A 90 -14.57 -9.13 -3.60
N VAL A 91 -13.41 -8.51 -3.74
CA VAL A 91 -13.28 -7.05 -3.96
C VAL A 91 -13.73 -6.67 -5.36
N GLN A 92 -13.40 -7.47 -6.38
CA GLN A 92 -13.83 -7.22 -7.75
C GLN A 92 -15.35 -7.38 -7.93
N GLY A 93 -16.02 -8.16 -7.06
CA GLY A 93 -17.47 -8.27 -7.06
C GLY A 93 -18.21 -7.04 -6.50
N LEU A 94 -17.50 -6.02 -6.01
CA LEU A 94 -18.11 -4.80 -5.50
C LEU A 94 -18.46 -3.83 -6.63
N GLU A 95 -19.57 -3.10 -6.46
CA GLU A 95 -19.99 -2.06 -7.42
C GLU A 95 -18.90 -1.00 -7.57
N GLY A 96 -18.61 -0.61 -8.82
CA GLY A 96 -17.62 0.42 -9.15
C GLY A 96 -16.17 -0.02 -9.04
N VAL A 97 -15.90 -1.33 -8.91
CA VAL A 97 -14.57 -1.93 -9.00
C VAL A 97 -14.41 -2.70 -10.31
N GLU A 98 -13.46 -2.29 -11.15
CA GLU A 98 -13.17 -2.94 -12.44
C GLU A 98 -12.37 -4.23 -12.23
N ARG A 99 -11.32 -4.15 -11.39
CA ARG A 99 -10.32 -5.20 -11.22
C ARG A 99 -9.64 -5.10 -9.87
N ALA A 100 -9.39 -6.24 -9.23
CA ALA A 100 -8.50 -6.32 -8.08
C ALA A 100 -7.44 -7.39 -8.31
N ALA A 101 -6.17 -7.07 -8.04
CA ALA A 101 -5.05 -7.98 -8.24
C ALA A 101 -3.92 -7.71 -7.24
N TRP A 102 -3.24 -8.77 -6.81
CA TRP A 102 -2.09 -8.64 -5.92
C TRP A 102 -0.89 -8.05 -6.65
N ALA A 103 -0.34 -6.95 -6.13
CA ALA A 103 0.98 -6.45 -6.54
C ALA A 103 2.11 -7.08 -5.69
N SER A 104 1.81 -7.45 -4.45
CA SER A 104 2.74 -8.14 -3.55
C SER A 104 2.00 -8.99 -2.50
N GLU A 105 2.74 -9.53 -1.53
CA GLU A 105 2.16 -10.23 -0.38
C GLU A 105 1.34 -9.32 0.54
N SER A 106 1.56 -8.01 0.54
CA SER A 106 0.87 -7.08 1.44
C SER A 106 0.14 -5.96 0.73
N THR A 107 0.13 -5.96 -0.61
CA THR A 107 -0.46 -4.90 -1.43
C THR A 107 -1.40 -5.45 -2.49
N LEU A 108 -2.68 -5.11 -2.37
CA LEU A 108 -3.72 -5.37 -3.36
C LEU A 108 -3.98 -4.10 -4.16
N VAL A 109 -3.83 -4.16 -5.48
CA VAL A 109 -4.18 -3.05 -6.39
C VAL A 109 -5.64 -3.21 -6.80
N VAL A 110 -6.40 -2.13 -6.70
CA VAL A 110 -7.82 -2.08 -7.03
C VAL A 110 -8.04 -0.99 -8.06
N HIS A 111 -8.49 -1.37 -9.26
CA HIS A 111 -8.89 -0.46 -10.32
C HIS A 111 -10.37 -0.12 -10.16
N LEU A 112 -10.66 1.18 -10.10
CA LEU A 112 -12.01 1.69 -9.87
C LEU A 112 -12.63 2.14 -11.19
N GLU A 113 -13.93 1.90 -11.35
CA GLU A 113 -14.77 2.49 -12.39
C GLU A 113 -15.37 3.83 -11.91
N ASP A 114 -15.67 3.93 -10.61
CA ASP A 114 -16.08 5.15 -9.92
C ASP A 114 -15.11 5.45 -8.76
N SER A 115 -14.64 6.69 -8.66
CA SER A 115 -13.78 7.14 -7.56
C SER A 115 -14.39 6.93 -6.17
N LYS A 116 -15.73 6.96 -6.05
CA LYS A 116 -16.47 6.73 -4.79
C LYS A 116 -16.40 5.29 -4.31
N ALA A 117 -16.24 4.32 -5.22
CA ALA A 117 -16.06 2.91 -4.85
C ALA A 117 -14.75 2.67 -4.07
N GLY A 118 -13.81 3.62 -4.12
CA GLY A 118 -12.58 3.59 -3.32
C GLY A 118 -12.77 3.97 -1.84
N ASP A 119 -13.98 4.35 -1.42
CA ASP A 119 -14.22 4.83 -0.07
C ASP A 119 -14.16 3.70 0.95
N ARG A 120 -13.67 4.04 2.15
CA ARG A 120 -13.48 3.10 3.25
C ARG A 120 -14.76 2.35 3.62
N ALA A 121 -15.90 3.04 3.59
CA ALA A 121 -17.20 2.48 3.89
C ALA A 121 -17.65 1.40 2.89
N HIS A 122 -17.12 1.42 1.67
CA HIS A 122 -17.46 0.45 0.62
C HIS A 122 -16.51 -0.77 0.64
N LEU A 123 -15.21 -0.53 0.69
CA LEU A 123 -14.21 -1.60 0.58
C LEU A 123 -13.98 -2.36 1.89
N CYS A 124 -13.89 -1.65 3.01
CA CYS A 124 -13.43 -2.28 4.25
C CYS A 124 -14.39 -3.32 4.86
N PRO A 125 -15.73 -3.21 4.74
CA PRO A 125 -16.60 -4.30 5.17
C PRO A 125 -16.29 -5.64 4.48
N THR A 126 -15.84 -5.62 3.23
CA THR A 126 -15.44 -6.84 2.51
C THR A 126 -14.06 -7.32 2.95
N VAL A 127 -13.07 -6.44 3.02
CA VAL A 127 -11.69 -6.82 3.39
C VAL A 127 -11.60 -7.29 4.84
N GLU A 128 -12.34 -6.68 5.77
CA GLU A 128 -12.32 -7.04 7.18
C GLU A 128 -12.93 -8.41 7.48
N ARG A 129 -13.66 -9.02 6.53
CA ARG A 129 -14.11 -10.43 6.64
C ARG A 129 -12.97 -11.44 6.53
N TYR A 130 -11.80 -11.01 6.05
CA TYR A 130 -10.60 -11.84 5.88
C TYR A 130 -9.62 -11.53 7.01
N PRO A 131 -9.72 -12.21 8.18
CA PRO A 131 -8.94 -11.89 9.35
C PRO A 131 -7.42 -11.93 9.15
N ALA A 132 -6.89 -12.80 8.27
CA ALA A 132 -5.46 -12.85 8.00
C ALA A 132 -4.99 -11.67 7.12
N LEU A 133 -5.91 -11.08 6.34
CA LEU A 133 -5.60 -10.06 5.34
C LEU A 133 -6.11 -8.65 5.67
N ARG A 134 -6.80 -8.45 6.79
CA ARG A 134 -7.36 -7.14 7.18
C ARG A 134 -6.33 -6.00 7.31
N ALA A 135 -5.05 -6.34 7.50
CA ALA A 135 -3.94 -5.40 7.54
C ALA A 135 -3.32 -5.09 6.16
N THR A 136 -3.81 -5.74 5.09
CA THR A 136 -3.36 -5.52 3.71
C THR A 136 -3.55 -4.06 3.30
N ARG A 137 -2.56 -3.53 2.57
CA ARG A 137 -2.64 -2.22 1.94
C ARG A 137 -3.36 -2.32 0.61
N LEU A 138 -4.38 -1.49 0.42
CA LEU A 138 -5.09 -1.34 -0.85
C LEU A 138 -4.52 -0.14 -1.60
N GLN A 139 -4.04 -0.35 -2.83
CA GLN A 139 -3.65 0.70 -3.75
C GLN A 139 -4.79 0.94 -4.74
N LEU A 140 -5.47 2.07 -4.59
CA LEU A 140 -6.64 2.44 -5.37
C LEU A 140 -6.18 3.20 -6.61
N GLN A 141 -6.41 2.60 -7.77
CA GLN A 141 -6.20 3.20 -9.07
C GLN A 141 -7.50 3.90 -9.47
N PRO A 142 -7.46 5.22 -9.74
CA PRO A 142 -8.64 5.98 -10.14
C PRO A 142 -9.13 5.52 -11.54
N PRO A 143 -10.37 5.87 -11.91
CA PRO A 143 -10.89 5.53 -13.23
C PRO A 143 -10.01 6.10 -14.35
N PRO A 144 -9.81 5.37 -15.46
CA PRO A 144 -8.99 5.84 -16.57
C PRO A 144 -9.57 7.14 -17.13
N GLY A 145 -8.70 8.12 -17.40
CA GLY A 145 -9.10 9.43 -17.92
C GLY A 145 -9.72 10.39 -16.90
N SER A 146 -9.89 9.99 -15.63
CA SER A 146 -10.46 10.85 -14.58
C SER A 146 -9.52 11.96 -14.08
N GLY A 147 -8.20 11.83 -14.32
CA GLY A 147 -7.20 12.72 -13.73
C GLY A 147 -7.03 12.57 -12.20
N GLY A 148 -7.70 11.58 -11.59
CA GLY A 148 -7.55 11.28 -10.18
C GLY A 148 -6.13 10.84 -9.81
N ALA A 149 -5.77 11.01 -8.54
CA ALA A 149 -4.51 10.49 -8.01
C ALA A 149 -4.67 9.05 -7.51
N VAL A 150 -3.58 8.28 -7.56
CA VAL A 150 -3.50 6.98 -6.86
C VAL A 150 -3.60 7.23 -5.36
N ARG A 151 -4.47 6.46 -4.69
CA ARG A 151 -4.67 6.56 -3.23
C ARG A 151 -4.31 5.25 -2.56
N PHE A 152 -3.92 5.32 -1.29
CA PHE A 152 -3.70 4.14 -0.46
C PHE A 152 -4.73 4.09 0.66
N LEU A 153 -5.25 2.91 0.93
CA LEU A 153 -6.20 2.63 1.99
C LEU A 153 -5.71 1.42 2.80
N GLN A 154 -5.82 1.50 4.13
CA GLN A 154 -5.59 0.37 5.03
C GLN A 154 -6.80 0.29 5.95
N CYS A 155 -7.51 -0.84 5.93
CA CYS A 155 -8.77 -1.01 6.67
C CYS A 155 -8.53 -1.16 8.17
N ARG A 156 -7.52 -1.96 8.54
CA ARG A 156 -7.06 -2.09 9.92
C ARG A 156 -5.56 -1.81 10.03
N PRO A 157 -5.12 -0.90 10.92
CA PRO A 157 -3.73 -0.85 11.33
C PRO A 157 -3.38 -2.09 12.17
N TYR A 158 -2.08 -2.41 12.25
CA TYR A 158 -1.54 -3.50 13.07
C TYR A 158 -1.70 -3.23 14.57
#